data_AF-A0A1I0IXJ3-F1
#
_entry.id   AF-A0A1I0IXJ3-F1
#
_cell.length_a   1.000
_cell.length_b   1.000
_cell.length_c   1.000
_cell.angle_alpha   90.00
_cell.angle_beta   90.00
_cell.angle_gamma   90.00
#
_symmetry.space_group_name_H-M   'P 1'
#
loop_
_entity.id
_entity.type
_entity.pdbx_description
1 polymer ?
#
loop_
_entity_poly.entity_id
_entity_poly.type
_entity_poly.pdbx_seq_one_letter_code
_entity_poly.pdbx_strand_id
1 'polypeptide(L)' 'MSQDGLSLSWAPPNARRRRITFEPWPSEGWERIEEEQHGDEWQIVSREIVTDVDLEAPAAIMQGSQSWLGP' A
#
# COMPACT_ATOMS: atom_id res chain seq x y z
N MET A 1 10.43 -0.14 -18.03
CA MET A 1 10.36 0.78 -16.87
C MET A 1 10.10 -0.11 -15.67
N SER A 2 10.96 -0.10 -14.65
CA SER A 2 10.59 -0.76 -13.39
C SER A 2 9.43 0.05 -12.81
N GLN A 3 8.26 -0.55 -12.75
CA GLN A 3 7.17 0.02 -11.98
C GLN A 3 7.57 -0.14 -10.51
N ASP A 4 7.92 0.95 -9.85
CA ASP A 4 8.17 0.92 -8.41
C ASP A 4 6.83 0.66 -7.72
N GLY A 5 6.80 -0.30 -6.78
CA GLY A 5 5.58 -0.66 -6.07
C GLY A 5 5.02 0.51 -5.26
N LEU A 6 3.69 0.54 -5.08
CA LEU A 6 2.99 1.56 -4.30
C LEU A 6 2.47 0.96 -3.00
N SER A 7 2.79 1.56 -1.86
CA SER A 7 2.21 1.17 -0.56
C SER A 7 1.48 2.33 0.13
N LEU A 8 0.29 2.04 0.65
CA LEU A 8 -0.48 2.93 1.52
C LEU A 8 -0.73 2.22 2.85
N SER A 9 -0.54 2.92 3.98
CA SER A 9 -0.85 2.39 5.31
C SER A 9 -1.78 3.32 6.08
N TRP A 10 -2.68 2.75 6.87
CA TRP A 10 -3.63 3.50 7.68
C TRP A 10 -3.99 2.74 8.95
N ALA A 11 -4.51 3.46 9.96
CA ALA A 11 -5.04 2.88 11.19
C ALA A 11 -6.54 3.21 11.28
N PRO A 12 -7.45 2.23 11.12
CA PRO A 12 -8.86 2.43 11.38
C PRO A 12 -9.13 2.68 12.88
N PRO A 13 -10.16 3.45 13.27
CA PRO A 13 -10.38 3.85 14.67
C PRO A 13 -10.56 2.70 15.68
N ASN A 14 -11.11 1.55 15.26
CA ASN A 14 -11.43 0.42 16.13
C ASN A 14 -10.95 -0.92 15.54
N ALA A 15 -9.88 -0.90 14.75
CA ALA A 15 -9.31 -2.10 14.16
C ALA A 15 -7.79 -1.96 14.06
N ARG A 16 -7.11 -3.05 13.72
CA ARG A 16 -5.66 -3.07 13.55
C ARG A 16 -5.23 -2.20 12.38
N ARG A 17 -3.98 -1.72 12.45
CA ARG A 17 -3.34 -1.01 11.35
C ARG A 17 -3.35 -1.88 10.10
N ARG A 18 -3.58 -1.26 8.96
CA ARG A 18 -3.60 -1.93 7.66
C ARG A 18 -2.61 -1.29 6.72
N ARG A 19 -2.16 -2.08 5.76
CA ARG A 19 -1.45 -1.58 4.59
C ARG A 19 -1.94 -2.31 3.34
N ILE A 20 -1.93 -1.60 2.23
CA ILE A 20 -2.13 -2.15 0.90
C ILE A 20 -0.86 -1.85 0.10
N THR A 21 -0.37 -2.87 -0.60
CA THR A 21 0.78 -2.76 -1.50
C THR A 21 0.35 -3.22 -2.87
N PHE A 22 0.73 -2.48 -3.91
CA PHE A 22 0.62 -2.87 -5.30
C PHE A 22 2.02 -3.15 -5.83
N GLU A 23 2.28 -4.41 -6.17
CA GLU A 23 3.56 -4.85 -6.75
C GLU A 23 3.35 -5.23 -8.22
N PRO A 24 4.31 -4.94 -9.12
CA PRO A 24 4.20 -5.37 -10.51
C PRO A 24 4.12 -6.90 -10.60
N TRP A 25 3.16 -7.43 -11.36
CA TRP A 25 2.99 -8.86 -11.53
C TRP A 25 3.80 -9.38 -12.75
N PRO A 26 4.46 -10.55 -12.69
CA PRO A 26 5.40 -10.98 -13.72
C PRO A 26 4.83 -11.15 -15.14
N SER A 27 3.54 -11.45 -15.29
CA SER A 27 2.92 -11.63 -16.61
C SER A 27 2.35 -10.33 -17.17
N GLU A 28 1.51 -9.66 -16.38
CA GLU A 28 0.81 -8.41 -16.71
C GLU A 28 0.03 -7.96 -15.47
N GLY A 29 -0.13 -6.64 -15.30
CA GLY A 29 -0.89 -6.05 -14.20
C GLY A 29 -0.09 -5.99 -12.90
N TRP A 30 -0.82 -6.03 -11.78
CA TRP A 30 -0.30 -5.79 -10.44
C TRP A 30 -0.88 -6.80 -9.45
N GLU A 31 -0.10 -7.20 -8.46
CA GLU A 31 -0.62 -7.90 -7.28
C GLU A 31 -0.96 -6.86 -6.21
N ARG A 32 -2.25 -6.78 -5.85
CA ARG A 32 -2.75 -6.07 -4.67
C ARG A 32 -2.63 -6.98 -3.45
N ILE A 33 -1.81 -6.59 -2.49
CA ILE A 33 -1.60 -7.28 -1.23
C ILE A 33 -2.17 -6.40 -0.11
N GLU A 34 -3.18 -6.88 0.62
CA GLU A 34 -3.64 -6.23 1.85
C GLU A 34 -3.15 -7.00 3.06
N GLU A 35 -2.59 -6.26 4.01
CA GLU A 35 -2.05 -6.80 5.25
C GLU A 35 -2.61 -6.06 6.46
N GLU A 36 -2.76 -6.79 7.56
CA GLU A 36 -3.14 -6.29 8.86
C GLU A 36 -1.97 -6.48 9.84
N GLN A 37 -1.73 -5.50 10.72
CA GLN A 37 -0.65 -5.58 11.71
C GLN A 37 -1.09 -6.38 12.94
N HIS A 38 -0.37 -7.47 13.22
CA HIS A 38 -0.56 -8.36 14.36
C HIS A 38 0.68 -8.33 15.25
N GLY A 39 0.70 -7.43 16.24
CA GLY A 39 1.91 -7.15 17.02
C GLY A 39 2.98 -6.48 16.16
N ASP A 40 4.17 -7.08 16.10
CA ASP A 40 5.29 -6.58 15.29
C ASP A 40 5.29 -7.11 13.85
N GLU A 41 4.34 -7.98 13.50
CA GLU A 41 4.25 -8.64 12.20
C GLU A 41 3.11 -8.10 11.35
N TRP A 42 3.30 -8.10 10.03
CA TRP A 42 2.24 -7.89 9.06
C TRP A 42 1.74 -9.24 8.56
N GLN A 43 0.42 -9.45 8.58
CA GLN A 43 -0.22 -10.67 8.10
C GLN A 43 -1.12 -10.36 6.93
N ILE A 44 -0.99 -11.14 5.86
CA ILE A 44 -1.78 -10.99 4.64
C ILE A 44 -3.23 -11.39 4.92
N VAL A 45 -4.15 -10.47 4.63
CA VAL A 45 -5.59 -10.68 4.77
C VAL A 45 -6.30 -10.78 3.43
N SER A 46 -5.70 -10.24 2.35
CA SER A 46 -6.23 -10.36 0.99
C SER A 46 -5.10 -10.30 -0.04
N ARG A 47 -5.28 -11.03 -1.15
CA ARG A 47 -4.46 -10.94 -2.36
C ARG A 47 -5.35 -10.96 -3.61
N GLU A 48 -4.97 -10.20 -4.61
CA GLU A 48 -5.73 -10.07 -5.85
C GLU A 48 -4.83 -9.61 -6.99
N ILE A 49 -4.99 -10.17 -8.19
CA ILE A 49 -4.34 -9.65 -9.39
C ILE A 49 -5.28 -8.64 -10.04
N VAL A 50 -4.79 -7.42 -10.25
CA VAL A 50 -5.52 -6.33 -10.90
C VAL A 50 -4.83 -5.90 -12.19
N THR A 51 -5.60 -5.40 -13.15
CA THR A 51 -5.07 -5.07 -14.48
C THR A 51 -4.30 -3.76 -14.52
N ASP A 52 -4.70 -2.79 -13.69
CA ASP A 52 -4.11 -1.45 -13.69
C ASP A 52 -4.21 -0.80 -12.30
N VAL A 53 -3.33 0.16 -12.02
CA VAL A 53 -3.25 0.89 -10.76
C VAL A 53 -2.93 2.35 -11.03
N ASP A 54 -3.88 3.23 -10.71
CA ASP A 54 -3.71 4.68 -10.74
C ASP A 54 -3.74 5.25 -9.31
N LEU A 55 -2.82 6.18 -9.02
CA LEU A 55 -2.84 6.95 -7.78
C LEU A 55 -3.26 8.40 -8.08
N GLU A 56 -4.45 8.76 -7.62
CA GLU A 56 -4.93 10.13 -7.68
C GLU A 56 -4.81 10.80 -6.30
N ALA A 57 -4.04 11.89 -6.25
CA ALA A 57 -3.88 12.73 -5.09
C ALA A 57 -3.55 14.16 -5.52
N PRO A 58 -3.86 15.19 -4.71
CA PRO A 58 -3.33 16.53 -4.93
C PRO A 58 -1.81 16.50 -5.10
N ALA A 59 -1.28 17.31 -6.03
CA ALA A 59 0.15 17.35 -6.32
C ALA A 59 1.03 17.63 -5.08
N ALA A 60 0.50 18.39 -4.12
CA ALA A 60 1.17 18.64 -2.84
C ALA A 60 1.40 17.37 -2.01
N ILE A 61 0.54 16.36 -2.14
CA ILE A 61 0.66 15.06 -1.46
C ILE A 61 1.62 14.14 -2.22
N MET A 62 1.57 14.15 -3.55
CA MET A 62 2.45 13.33 -4.40
C MET A 62 3.95 13.68 -4.25
N GLN A 63 4.27 14.91 -3.83
CA GLN A 63 5.65 15.34 -3.57
C GLN A 63 6.13 15.10 -2.11
N GLY A 64 5.25 14.59 -1.25
CA GLY A 64 5.45 14.49 0.19
C GLY A 64 6.15 13.20 0.63
N SER A 65 7.37 12.94 0.18
CA SER A 65 8.24 11.95 0.83
C SER A 65 9.03 12.59 1.97
N GLN A 66 8.39 12.96 3.07
CA GLN A 66 9.10 13.13 4.34
C GLN A 66 8.29 12.55 5.50
N SER A 67 8.95 11.61 6.18
CA SER A 67 8.45 10.76 7.24
C SER A 67 7.72 11.53 8.33
N TRP A 68 6.48 11.13 8.61
CA TRP A 68 5.79 11.51 9.85
C TRP A 68 6.46 10.78 11.02
N LEU A 69 7.35 11.49 11.72
CA LEU A 69 7.78 11.15 13.08
C LEU A 69 6.81 11.86 14.04
N GLY A 70 5.69 11.20 14.37
CA GLY A 70 4.81 11.67 15.43
C GLY A 70 5.51 11.70 16.80
N PRO A 71 4.99 12.46 17.77
CA PRO A 71 5.59 12.65 19.09
C PRO A 71 5.73 11.37 19.91
#